data_AF-A0A8T7B8L5-F1
#
_entry.id   AF-A0A8T7B8L5-F1
#
_cell.length_a   1.000
_cell.length_b   1.000
_cell.length_c   1.000
_cell.angle_alpha   90.00
_cell.angle_beta   90.00
_cell.angle_gamma   90.00
#
_symmetry.space_group_name_H-M   'P 1'
#
loop_
_entity.id
_entity.type
_entity.pdbx_description
1 polymer ?
#
loop_
_entity_poly.entity_id
_entity_poly.type
_entity_poly.pdbx_seq_one_letter_code
_entity_poly.pdbx_strand_id
1 'polypeptide(L)'
;MRRNESDFDPGAEYRIATSQSYYDQFFATFLQFQLYEALCDKGSGELSNCSIYNSKVAGKALSNMMSVGASQNWRNVLQQVTDKRRVSASAMLEYFRPLQEWLVEANYERSCGWF
;
A
#
# COMPACT_ATOMS: atom_id res chain seq x y z
N MET A 1 29.56 -18.09 11.98
CA MET A 1 29.60 -19.14 10.93
C MET A 1 29.32 -18.47 9.60
N ARG A 2 30.07 -18.76 8.54
CA ARG A 2 29.87 -18.15 7.22
C ARG A 2 28.89 -19.01 6.41
N ARG A 3 27.91 -18.37 5.77
CA ARG A 3 26.94 -19.04 4.90
C ARG A 3 27.63 -19.67 3.69
N ASN A 4 27.13 -20.82 3.24
CA ASN A 4 27.57 -21.51 2.03
C ASN A 4 26.38 -22.14 1.28
N GLU A 5 26.62 -22.80 0.15
CA GLU A 5 25.56 -23.36 -0.72
C GLU A 5 24.71 -24.47 -0.08
N SER A 6 25.11 -24.99 1.08
CA SER A 6 24.27 -25.91 1.87
C SER A 6 23.26 -25.19 2.77
N ASP A 7 23.38 -23.87 2.94
CA ASP A 7 22.43 -23.05 3.67
C ASP A 7 21.32 -22.54 2.74
N PHE A 8 20.05 -22.87 3.05
CA PHE A 8 18.89 -22.29 2.39
C PHE A 8 18.25 -21.21 3.27
N ASP A 9 18.92 -20.07 3.40
CA ASP A 9 18.48 -18.94 4.23
C ASP A 9 17.04 -18.48 3.95
N PRO A 10 16.58 -18.37 2.68
CA PRO A 10 15.19 -18.03 2.40
C PRO A 10 14.20 -19.04 2.98
N GLY A 11 14.56 -20.33 3.10
CA GLY A 11 13.70 -21.36 3.67
C GLY A 11 13.43 -21.21 5.17
N ALA A 12 14.19 -20.37 5.88
CA ALA A 12 13.89 -20.02 7.27
C ALA A 12 12.69 -19.05 7.38
N GLU A 13 12.23 -18.47 6.27
CA GLU A 13 11.05 -17.63 6.23
C GLU A 13 9.78 -18.47 5.98
N TYR A 14 8.72 -18.18 6.73
CA TYR A 14 7.49 -18.96 6.79
C TYR A 14 6.76 -19.11 5.43
N ARG A 15 6.61 -18.04 4.66
CA ARG A 15 5.95 -18.06 3.35
C ARG A 15 6.75 -18.83 2.32
N ILE A 16 8.07 -18.71 2.34
CA ILE A 16 8.94 -19.51 1.47
C ILE A 16 8.79 -21.00 1.83
N ALA A 17 8.87 -21.33 3.12
CA ALA A 17 8.69 -22.70 3.61
C ALA A 17 7.29 -23.28 3.29
N THR A 18 6.27 -22.43 3.20
CA THR A 18 4.87 -22.84 2.94
C THR A 18 4.40 -22.53 1.52
N SER A 19 5.28 -22.13 0.61
CA SER A 19 4.95 -21.79 -0.79
C SER A 19 3.86 -20.71 -0.94
N GLN A 20 3.80 -19.75 -0.02
CA GLN A 20 2.89 -18.61 -0.08
C GLN A 20 3.44 -17.47 -0.95
N SER A 21 2.55 -16.78 -1.67
CA SER A 21 2.90 -15.64 -2.54
C SER A 21 3.35 -14.42 -1.73
N TYR A 22 4.44 -13.79 -2.16
CA TYR A 22 4.87 -12.47 -1.69
C TYR A 22 4.26 -11.31 -2.48
N TYR A 23 3.88 -11.57 -3.73
CA TYR A 23 3.35 -10.55 -4.62
C TYR A 23 2.06 -9.96 -4.07
N ASP A 24 1.24 -10.79 -3.42
CA ASP A 24 -0.06 -10.39 -2.90
C ASP A 24 0.10 -9.27 -1.86
N GLN A 25 1.06 -9.39 -0.96
CA GLN A 25 1.32 -8.36 0.06
C GLN A 25 1.94 -7.10 -0.55
N PHE A 26 2.83 -7.27 -1.53
CA PHE A 26 3.43 -6.15 -2.25
C PHE A 26 2.35 -5.30 -2.94
N PHE A 27 1.45 -5.93 -3.70
CA PHE A 27 0.34 -5.22 -4.36
C PHE A 27 -0.71 -4.70 -3.37
N ALA A 28 -1.03 -5.45 -2.32
CA ALA A 28 -1.97 -5.03 -1.29
C ALA A 28 -1.54 -3.71 -0.63
N THR A 29 -0.23 -3.50 -0.46
CA THR A 29 0.30 -2.27 0.14
C THR A 29 -0.04 -1.05 -0.72
N PHE A 30 0.23 -1.09 -2.03
CA PHE A 30 -0.11 0.02 -2.92
C PHE A 30 -1.61 0.24 -3.05
N LEU A 31 -2.37 -0.85 -3.15
CA LEU A 31 -3.84 -0.78 -3.22
C LEU A 31 -4.43 -0.18 -1.93
N GLN A 32 -3.89 -0.52 -0.76
CA GLN A 32 -4.32 0.04 0.52
C GLN A 32 -4.23 1.57 0.49
N PHE A 33 -3.08 2.14 0.13
CA PHE A 33 -2.92 3.60 0.08
C PHE A 33 -3.77 4.24 -1.03
N GLN A 34 -3.85 3.62 -2.21
CA GLN A 34 -4.64 4.14 -3.33
C GLN A 34 -6.16 4.14 -3.02
N LEU A 35 -6.66 3.11 -2.37
CA LEU A 35 -8.05 3.05 -1.92
C LEU A 35 -8.30 4.01 -0.76
N TYR A 36 -7.34 4.12 0.16
CA TYR A 36 -7.44 5.04 1.29
C TYR A 36 -7.51 6.50 0.82
N GLU A 37 -6.65 6.92 -0.12
CA GLU A 37 -6.69 8.24 -0.77
C GLU A 37 -8.10 8.53 -1.32
N ALA A 38 -8.65 7.63 -2.13
CA ALA A 38 -9.96 7.81 -2.76
C ALA A 38 -11.13 7.86 -1.75
N LEU A 39 -11.00 7.18 -0.61
CA LEU A 39 -11.96 7.22 0.49
C LEU A 39 -11.78 8.49 1.34
N CYS A 40 -10.56 8.98 1.49
CA CYS A 40 -10.22 10.21 2.20
C CYS A 40 -10.73 11.46 1.51
N ASP A 41 -10.88 11.44 0.18
CA ASP A 41 -11.61 12.48 -0.56
C ASP A 41 -13.07 12.64 -0.09
N LYS A 42 -13.61 11.63 0.63
CA LYS A 42 -14.95 11.61 1.22
C LYS A 42 -14.91 11.67 2.75
N GLY A 43 -13.73 11.90 3.34
CA GLY A 43 -13.50 11.99 4.78
C GLY A 43 -13.07 13.40 5.19
N SER A 44 -12.26 13.48 6.25
CA SER A 44 -11.70 14.74 6.76
C SER A 44 -10.25 14.57 7.20
N GLY A 45 -9.42 15.60 6.98
CA GLY A 45 -8.00 15.63 7.35
C GLY A 45 -7.07 15.40 6.16
N GLU A 46 -5.78 15.65 6.38
CA GLU A 46 -4.73 15.31 5.40
C GLU A 46 -4.58 13.80 5.27
N LEU A 47 -4.01 13.31 4.16
CA LEU A 47 -3.94 11.87 3.89
C LEU A 47 -3.30 11.06 5.03
N SER A 48 -2.26 11.59 5.68
CA SER A 48 -1.56 10.94 6.81
C SER A 48 -2.37 10.89 8.12
N ASN A 49 -3.36 11.77 8.29
CA ASN A 49 -4.21 11.88 9.47
C ASN A 49 -5.72 11.85 9.10
N CYS A 50 -6.02 11.29 7.93
CA CYS A 50 -7.37 11.27 7.42
C CYS A 50 -8.24 10.40 8.33
N SER A 51 -9.51 10.78 8.45
CA SER A 51 -10.52 9.94 9.06
C SER A 51 -11.72 9.81 8.14
N ILE A 52 -12.11 8.57 7.89
CA ILE A 52 -13.36 8.23 7.20
C ILE A 52 -14.49 7.89 8.19
N TYR A 53 -14.25 8.10 9.50
CA TYR A 53 -15.23 7.83 10.54
C TYR A 53 -16.51 8.63 10.31
N ASN A 54 -17.65 7.97 10.46
CA ASN A 54 -18.99 8.53 10.24
C ASN A 54 -19.26 9.09 8.81
N SER A 55 -18.35 8.88 7.85
CA SER A 55 -18.60 9.22 6.45
C SER A 55 -19.45 8.14 5.79
N LYS A 56 -20.77 8.39 5.72
CA LYS A 56 -21.71 7.52 5.00
C LYS A 56 -21.35 7.42 3.50
N VAL A 57 -20.75 8.48 2.94
CA VAL A 57 -20.34 8.51 1.53
C VAL A 57 -19.14 7.58 1.30
N ALA A 58 -18.11 7.64 2.16
CA ALA A 58 -16.98 6.72 2.10
C ALA A 58 -17.43 5.27 2.34
N GLY A 59 -18.28 5.03 3.34
CA GLY A 59 -18.83 3.71 3.63
C GLY A 59 -19.63 3.13 2.46
N LYS A 60 -20.46 3.94 1.78
CA LYS A 60 -21.19 3.53 0.57
C LYS A 60 -20.23 3.14 -0.56
N ALA A 61 -19.19 3.95 -0.80
CA ALA A 61 -18.19 3.66 -1.84
C ALA A 61 -17.45 2.35 -1.56
N LEU A 62 -16.99 2.16 -0.32
CA LEU A 62 -16.33 0.92 0.11
C LEU A 62 -17.27 -0.29 0.00
N SER A 63 -18.51 -0.17 0.47
CA SER A 63 -19.50 -1.25 0.38
C SER A 63 -19.81 -1.64 -1.06
N ASN A 64 -19.94 -0.68 -1.97
CA ASN A 64 -20.19 -0.94 -3.38
C ASN A 64 -19.00 -1.66 -4.03
N MET A 65 -17.78 -1.29 -3.67
CA MET A 65 -16.57 -1.99 -4.15
C MET A 65 -16.55 -3.44 -3.68
N MET A 66 -16.77 -3.66 -2.38
CA MET A 66 -16.67 -4.98 -1.75
C MET A 66 -17.79 -5.94 -2.18
N SER A 67 -18.98 -5.41 -2.49
CA SER A 67 -20.13 -6.24 -2.89
C SER A 67 -19.95 -6.95 -4.23
N VAL A 68 -19.05 -6.46 -5.09
CA VAL A 68 -18.74 -7.06 -6.39
C VAL A 68 -18.04 -8.42 -6.24
N GLY A 69 -17.23 -8.59 -5.19
CA GLY A 69 -16.40 -9.78 -5.01
C GLY A 69 -15.52 -10.07 -6.24
N ALA A 70 -15.44 -11.33 -6.65
CA ALA A 70 -14.69 -11.76 -7.83
C ALA A 70 -15.49 -11.72 -9.15
N SER A 71 -16.70 -11.15 -9.15
CA SER A 71 -17.59 -11.20 -10.33
C SER A 71 -17.18 -10.26 -11.47
N GLN A 72 -16.31 -9.27 -11.20
CA GLN A 72 -15.81 -8.34 -12.20
C GLN A 72 -14.29 -8.28 -12.21
N ASN A 73 -13.72 -7.79 -13.32
CA ASN A 73 -12.30 -7.53 -13.41
C ASN A 73 -11.87 -6.49 -12.36
N TRP A 74 -10.90 -6.85 -11.52
CA TRP A 74 -10.42 -6.00 -10.43
C TRP A 74 -9.98 -4.60 -10.86
N ARG A 75 -9.47 -4.41 -12.09
CA ARG A 75 -9.07 -3.09 -12.60
C ARG A 75 -10.27 -2.19 -12.86
N ASN A 76 -11.40 -2.78 -13.26
CA ASN A 76 -12.66 -2.04 -13.43
C ASN A 76 -13.21 -1.65 -12.07
N VAL A 77 -13.11 -2.53 -11.07
CA VAL A 77 -13.54 -2.25 -9.69
C VAL A 77 -12.67 -1.15 -9.07
N LEU A 78 -11.35 -1.22 -9.25
CA LEU A 78 -10.40 -0.20 -8.80
C LEU A 78 -10.71 1.17 -9.43
N GLN A 79 -10.94 1.20 -10.75
CA GLN A 79 -11.28 2.43 -11.47
C GLN A 79 -12.59 3.05 -10.98
N GLN A 80 -13.60 2.26 -10.60
CA GLN A 80 -14.87 2.77 -10.07
C GLN A 80 -14.71 3.48 -8.72
N VAL A 81 -13.68 3.14 -7.95
CA VAL A 81 -13.48 3.69 -6.60
C VAL A 81 -12.47 4.82 -6.60
N THR A 82 -11.38 4.67 -7.36
CA THR A 82 -10.22 5.56 -7.29
C THR A 82 -10.02 6.40 -8.55
N ASP A 83 -10.92 6.29 -9.54
CA ASP A 83 -10.80 6.87 -10.89
C ASP A 83 -9.53 6.45 -11.67
N LYS A 84 -8.74 5.53 -11.11
CA LYS A 84 -7.45 5.06 -11.63
C LYS A 84 -7.56 3.58 -11.93
N ARG A 85 -7.23 3.18 -13.17
CA ARG A 85 -7.28 1.78 -13.62
C ARG A 85 -6.01 0.97 -13.27
N ARG A 86 -4.92 1.68 -12.96
CA ARG A 86 -3.62 1.08 -12.64
C ARG A 86 -3.31 1.25 -11.15
N VAL A 87 -2.53 0.32 -10.63
CA VAL A 87 -1.93 0.44 -9.30
C VAL A 87 -0.82 1.49 -9.36
N SER A 88 -0.77 2.38 -8.38
CA SER A 88 0.22 3.46 -8.27
C SER A 88 0.79 3.54 -6.86
N ALA A 89 2.08 3.86 -6.76
CA ALA A 89 2.72 4.18 -5.48
C ALA A 89 2.48 5.64 -5.03
N SER A 90 1.84 6.47 -5.86
CA SER A 90 1.68 7.91 -5.60
C SER A 90 1.00 8.21 -4.27
N ALA A 91 -0.08 7.50 -3.93
CA ALA A 91 -0.81 7.70 -2.68
C ALA A 91 0.03 7.31 -1.45
N MET A 92 0.87 6.29 -1.57
CA MET A 92 1.80 5.88 -0.51
C MET A 92 2.88 6.95 -0.30
N LEU A 93 3.46 7.47 -1.39
CA LEU A 93 4.44 8.55 -1.32
C LEU A 93 3.84 9.82 -0.70
N GLU A 94 2.63 10.18 -1.09
CA GLU A 94 1.91 11.34 -0.53
C GLU A 94 1.64 11.15 0.97
N TYR A 95 1.20 9.96 1.39
CA TYR A 95 0.96 9.64 2.80
C TYR A 95 2.22 9.82 3.64
N PHE A 96 3.39 9.38 3.13
CA PHE A 96 4.67 9.48 3.83
C PHE A 96 5.44 10.77 3.54
N ARG A 97 4.90 11.72 2.77
CA ARG A 97 5.60 12.95 2.39
C ARG A 97 6.19 13.69 3.60
N PRO A 98 5.47 13.92 4.71
CA PRO A 98 6.03 14.64 5.86
C PRO A 98 7.25 13.91 6.47
N LEU A 99 7.21 12.58 6.52
CA LEU A 99 8.33 11.77 6.99
C LEU A 99 9.50 11.82 6.00
N GLN A 100 9.21 11.78 4.70
CA GLN A 100 10.23 11.86 3.66
C GLN A 100 10.96 13.20 3.71
N GLU A 101 10.24 14.31 3.84
CA GLU A 101 10.81 15.65 3.98
C GLU A 101 11.72 15.74 5.20
N TRP A 102 11.24 15.26 6.35
CA TRP A 102 12.05 15.19 7.57
C TRP A 102 13.30 14.31 7.41
N LEU A 103 13.19 13.16 6.74
CA LEU A 103 14.33 12.26 6.50
C LEU A 103 15.38 12.89 5.59
N VAL A 104 14.99 13.74 4.63
CA VAL A 104 15.92 14.47 3.77
C VAL A 104 16.73 15.47 4.60
N GLU A 105 16.07 16.22 5.48
CA GLU A 105 16.74 17.17 6.37
C GLU A 105 17.65 16.46 7.38
N ALA A 106 17.15 15.42 8.04
CA ALA A 106 17.87 14.69 9.07
C ALA A 106 19.11 13.95 8.54
N ASN A 107 19.14 13.63 7.24
CA ASN A 107 20.26 12.93 6.61
C ASN A 107 21.10 13.83 5.71
N TYR A 108 20.95 15.17 5.78
CA TYR A 108 21.65 16.11 4.90
C TYR A 108 23.17 15.90 4.83
N GLU A 109 23.82 15.60 5.97
CA GLU A 109 25.27 15.38 6.04
C GLU A 109 25.70 13.91 5.89
N ARG A 110 24.74 12.99 5.65
CA ARG A 110 25.00 11.55 5.60
C ARG A 110 25.05 11.07 4.17
N SER A 111 25.95 10.12 3.90
CA SER A 111 25.90 9.35 2.66
C SER A 111 24.71 8.40 2.71
N CYS A 112 23.70 8.66 1.87
CA CYS A 112 22.51 7.83 1.76
C CYS A 112 22.67 6.82 0.62
N GLY A 113 22.71 5.53 0.94
CA GLY A 113 22.92 4.43 0.01
C GLY A 113 23.79 3.34 0.63
N TRP A 114 23.99 2.24 -0.09
CA TRP A 114 24.90 1.16 0.29
C TRP A 114 25.78 0.77 -0.90
N PHE A 115 26.97 0.24 -0.60
CA PHE A 115 27.96 -0.25 -1.56
C PHE A 115 28.01 -1.78 -1.58
#